data_AF-A0A537TR95-F1
#
_entry.id   AF-A0A537TR95-F1
#
_cell.length_a   1.000
_cell.length_b   1.000
_cell.length_c   1.000
_cell.angle_alpha   90.00
_cell.angle_beta   90.00
_cell.angle_gamma   90.00
#
_symmetry.space_group_name_H-M   'P 1'
#
loop_
_entity.id
_entity.type
_entity.pdbx_description
1 polymer ?
#
loop_
_entity_poly.entity_id
_entity_poly.type
_entity_poly.pdbx_seq_one_letter_code
_entity_poly.pdbx_strand_id
1 'polypeptide(L)'
;MEDVFERARGLFSAYDASLRALIPEAAELFDAHVHVGRDIDGFAAPYDDLLAFLRRDGARGAFAFCMDEPDRRPAFRAANDRTLAAAERSGGMLIPFVRLDLTEEPLEEAVRCLDRGARGIKLHPRAQRFQLNDERLAPIFALAAERRVPILIHGGRGLPPIAANLHGLMEANPEAQLIIAHCGIADLAALSEFFSGHRGVYFDTSVWSPIDVLDLFSRVPSEQVVYASDFPYGQQPGSLTLTVRTALAAGLTEPDLVDVLGGTALRIAAGEPPSEPGSPRGRATLEQPISFARIHHYLAMAIPLLWTRQADTIGVLGLALNACAERDGYMEARERIAELVACARDLWRTAGEAERDEERVELGRATFRLIHLADIIAVTAVIEPVSSPESAGVG
;
A
#
# COMPACT_ATOMS: atom_id res chain seq x y z
N MET A 1 -20.96 -15.19 16.47
CA MET A 1 -20.09 -15.19 15.27
C MET A 1 -20.64 -14.28 14.19
N GLU A 2 -21.82 -14.59 13.63
CA GLU A 2 -22.47 -13.76 12.60
C GLU A 2 -22.65 -12.29 13.05
N ASP A 3 -23.11 -12.08 14.29
CA ASP A 3 -23.27 -10.75 14.90
C ASP A 3 -21.96 -9.91 14.94
N VAL A 4 -20.82 -10.55 15.26
CA VAL A 4 -19.52 -9.86 15.33
C VAL A 4 -19.02 -9.50 13.94
N PHE A 5 -19.28 -10.37 12.95
CA PHE A 5 -18.91 -10.13 11.56
C PHE A 5 -19.75 -9.01 10.93
N GLU A 6 -21.04 -8.98 11.22
CA GLU A 6 -21.94 -7.90 10.79
C GLU A 6 -21.54 -6.56 11.43
N ARG A 7 -21.16 -6.55 12.71
CA ARG A 7 -20.59 -5.35 13.34
C ARG A 7 -19.31 -4.88 12.64
N ALA A 8 -18.40 -5.79 12.30
CA ALA A 8 -17.19 -5.44 11.56
C ALA A 8 -17.49 -4.88 10.16
N ARG A 9 -18.43 -5.47 9.43
CA ARG A 9 -18.93 -4.95 8.14
C ARG A 9 -19.52 -3.56 8.28
N GLY A 10 -20.33 -3.33 9.31
CA GLY A 10 -20.89 -2.00 9.63
C GLY A 10 -19.79 -0.96 9.85
N LEU A 11 -18.75 -1.30 10.61
CA LEU A 11 -17.60 -0.43 10.82
C LEU A 11 -16.86 -0.14 9.51
N PHE A 12 -16.56 -1.16 8.69
CA PHE A 12 -15.93 -0.92 7.38
C PHE A 12 -16.76 0.01 6.50
N SER A 13 -18.09 -0.17 6.45
CA SER A 13 -18.97 0.71 5.69
C SER A 13 -18.99 2.14 6.22
N ALA A 14 -18.91 2.34 7.54
CA ALA A 14 -18.86 3.66 8.15
C ALA A 14 -17.55 4.39 7.79
N TYR A 15 -16.41 3.68 7.85
CA TYR A 15 -15.11 4.25 7.48
C TYR A 15 -14.98 4.49 5.98
N ASP A 16 -15.58 3.66 5.12
CA ASP A 16 -15.68 3.94 3.69
C ASP A 16 -16.43 5.26 3.44
N ALA A 17 -17.53 5.52 4.16
CA ALA A 17 -18.29 6.76 4.03
C ALA A 17 -17.49 7.97 4.52
N SER A 18 -16.82 7.88 5.67
CA SER A 18 -15.96 8.96 6.19
C SER A 18 -14.77 9.25 5.27
N LEU A 19 -14.16 8.20 4.69
CA LEU A 19 -13.06 8.33 3.75
C LEU A 19 -13.47 9.11 2.49
N ARG A 20 -14.65 8.84 1.93
CA ARG A 20 -15.15 9.54 0.74
C ARG A 20 -15.24 11.06 0.95
N ALA A 21 -15.53 11.52 2.16
CA ALA A 21 -15.58 12.94 2.49
C ALA A 21 -14.20 13.62 2.53
N LEU A 22 -13.11 12.84 2.60
CA LEU A 22 -11.73 13.34 2.64
C LEU A 22 -11.04 13.30 1.27
N ILE A 23 -11.62 12.61 0.29
CA ILE A 23 -11.07 12.51 -1.07
C ILE A 23 -11.51 13.75 -1.86
N PRO A 24 -10.58 14.50 -2.47
CA PRO A 24 -10.92 15.64 -3.32
C PRO A 24 -11.87 15.26 -4.46
N GLU A 25 -12.82 16.12 -4.81
CA GLU A 25 -13.75 15.87 -5.93
C GLU A 25 -13.02 15.71 -7.27
N ALA A 26 -11.92 16.45 -7.44
CA ALA A 26 -11.08 16.37 -8.64
C ALA A 26 -10.17 15.12 -8.69
N ALA A 27 -10.11 14.31 -7.61
CA ALA A 27 -9.23 13.16 -7.57
C ALA A 27 -9.79 12.00 -8.41
N GLU A 28 -9.02 11.59 -9.40
CA GLU A 28 -9.29 10.38 -10.16
C GLU A 28 -8.43 9.23 -9.61
N LEU A 29 -9.07 8.31 -8.88
CA LEU A 29 -8.36 7.22 -8.22
C LEU A 29 -7.70 6.28 -9.25
N PHE A 30 -6.42 5.96 -9.06
CA PHE A 30 -5.71 4.94 -9.82
C PHE A 30 -4.84 4.10 -8.89
N ASP A 31 -4.96 2.78 -8.93
CA ASP A 31 -4.21 1.89 -8.05
C ASP A 31 -2.90 1.41 -8.70
N ALA A 32 -1.75 1.89 -8.22
CA ALA A 32 -0.46 1.58 -8.82
C ALA A 32 0.05 0.16 -8.54
N HIS A 33 -0.63 -0.65 -7.72
CA HIS A 33 -0.14 -1.96 -7.31
C HIS A 33 -1.30 -2.91 -7.00
N VAL A 34 -1.69 -3.73 -7.97
CA VAL A 34 -2.64 -4.83 -7.72
C VAL A 34 -2.14 -6.13 -8.34
N HIS A 35 -2.59 -7.24 -7.77
CA HIS A 35 -2.25 -8.57 -8.26
C HIS A 35 -3.43 -9.24 -8.95
N VAL A 36 -3.12 -10.20 -9.83
CA VAL A 36 -4.07 -11.09 -10.49
C VAL A 36 -3.65 -12.54 -10.27
N GLY A 37 -4.60 -13.44 -10.05
CA GLY A 37 -4.35 -14.87 -9.93
C GLY A 37 -4.23 -15.34 -8.48
N ARG A 38 -3.52 -16.45 -8.25
CA ARG A 38 -3.43 -17.08 -6.92
C ARG A 38 -1.99 -17.22 -6.48
N ASP A 39 -1.68 -16.74 -5.28
CA ASP A 39 -0.34 -16.85 -4.71
C ASP A 39 -0.15 -18.19 -3.98
N ILE A 40 1.11 -18.64 -3.91
CA ILE A 40 1.51 -19.81 -3.12
C ILE A 40 1.24 -19.66 -1.62
N ASP A 41 1.11 -18.43 -1.12
CA ASP A 41 0.82 -18.16 0.30
C ASP A 41 -0.67 -18.27 0.67
N GLY A 42 -1.53 -18.54 -0.32
CA GLY A 42 -2.97 -18.72 -0.15
C GLY A 42 -3.81 -17.45 -0.34
N PHE A 43 -3.21 -16.30 -0.65
CA PHE A 43 -3.95 -15.16 -1.17
C PHE A 43 -4.36 -15.37 -2.63
N ALA A 44 -5.49 -14.76 -3.00
CA ALA A 44 -5.99 -14.83 -4.36
C ALA A 44 -6.64 -13.49 -4.73
N ALA A 45 -6.44 -13.10 -5.98
CA ALA A 45 -7.12 -12.00 -6.65
C ALA A 45 -7.76 -12.53 -7.94
N PRO A 46 -8.89 -13.25 -7.83
CA PRO A 46 -9.69 -13.60 -8.99
C PRO A 46 -10.07 -12.33 -9.76
N TYR A 47 -10.15 -12.45 -11.09
CA TYR A 47 -10.44 -11.30 -11.95
C TYR A 47 -11.71 -10.55 -11.52
N ASP A 48 -12.82 -11.26 -11.29
CA ASP A 48 -14.10 -10.61 -11.00
C ASP A 48 -14.05 -9.89 -9.63
N ASP A 49 -13.32 -10.44 -8.65
CA ASP A 49 -13.13 -9.84 -7.33
C ASP A 49 -12.25 -8.58 -7.41
N LEU A 50 -11.14 -8.64 -8.17
CA LEU A 50 -10.29 -7.48 -8.41
C LEU A 50 -11.06 -6.34 -9.11
N LEU A 51 -11.85 -6.68 -10.15
CA LEU A 51 -12.64 -5.68 -10.86
C LEU A 51 -13.75 -5.11 -9.98
N ALA A 52 -14.38 -5.93 -9.13
CA ALA A 52 -15.36 -5.46 -8.16
C ALA A 52 -14.72 -4.51 -7.14
N PHE A 53 -13.53 -4.86 -6.63
CA PHE A 53 -12.74 -4.02 -5.73
C PHE A 53 -12.46 -2.64 -6.36
N LEU A 54 -11.86 -2.60 -7.55
CA LEU A 54 -11.52 -1.34 -8.24
C LEU A 54 -12.77 -0.49 -8.53
N ARG A 55 -13.86 -1.11 -8.99
CA ARG A 55 -15.10 -0.39 -9.34
C ARG A 55 -15.85 0.16 -8.13
N ARG A 56 -15.83 -0.55 -6.99
CA ARG A 56 -16.50 -0.09 -5.76
C ARG A 56 -16.02 1.30 -5.34
N ASP A 57 -14.73 1.55 -5.53
CA ASP A 57 -14.05 2.76 -5.07
C ASP A 57 -13.84 3.77 -6.21
N GLY A 58 -14.41 3.50 -7.40
CA GLY A 58 -14.38 4.42 -8.53
C GLY A 58 -13.02 4.55 -9.21
N ALA A 59 -12.13 3.57 -9.06
CA ALA A 59 -10.82 3.60 -9.70
C ALA A 59 -10.95 3.69 -11.23
N ARG A 60 -10.16 4.58 -11.84
CA ARG A 60 -10.04 4.75 -13.30
C ARG A 60 -9.23 3.64 -13.95
N GLY A 61 -8.30 3.05 -13.20
CA GLY A 61 -7.46 1.96 -13.66
C GLY A 61 -6.52 1.47 -12.56
N ALA A 62 -5.74 0.43 -12.89
CA ALA A 62 -4.69 -0.09 -12.02
C ALA A 62 -3.54 -0.72 -12.81
N PHE A 63 -2.32 -0.67 -12.26
CA PHE A 63 -1.22 -1.50 -12.73
C PHE A 63 -1.34 -2.90 -12.13
N ALA A 64 -1.43 -3.91 -12.98
CA ALA A 64 -1.76 -5.28 -12.58
C ALA A 64 -0.68 -6.27 -13.02
N PHE A 65 -0.27 -7.17 -12.15
CA PHE A 65 0.69 -8.25 -12.43
C PHE A 65 0.30 -9.54 -11.74
N CYS A 66 0.83 -10.67 -12.20
CA CYS A 66 0.50 -11.95 -11.59
C CYS A 66 1.13 -12.13 -10.19
N MET A 67 0.44 -12.92 -9.37
CA MET A 67 0.93 -13.43 -8.09
C MET A 67 2.14 -14.37 -8.25
N ASP A 68 2.77 -14.77 -7.14
CA ASP A 68 3.74 -15.86 -7.17
C ASP A 68 3.01 -17.20 -7.31
N GLU A 69 2.56 -17.52 -8.53
CA GLU A 69 1.61 -18.62 -8.73
C GLU A 69 2.24 -20.03 -8.61
N PRO A 70 1.48 -21.06 -8.18
CA PRO A 70 1.97 -22.44 -8.12
C PRO A 70 2.51 -22.97 -9.46
N ASP A 71 1.96 -22.52 -10.59
CA ASP A 71 2.36 -22.86 -11.95
C ASP A 71 3.31 -21.84 -12.59
N ARG A 72 4.05 -21.07 -11.78
CA ARG A 72 5.01 -20.05 -12.25
C ARG A 72 6.11 -20.55 -13.18
N ARG A 73 6.33 -21.87 -13.30
CA ARG A 73 7.36 -22.40 -14.22
C ARG A 73 6.74 -22.84 -15.54
N PRO A 74 7.39 -22.54 -16.68
CA PRO A 74 8.60 -21.72 -16.81
C PRO A 74 8.30 -20.20 -16.84
N ALA A 75 9.16 -19.41 -16.20
CA ALA A 75 9.33 -17.96 -16.33
C ALA A 75 8.07 -17.11 -16.13
N PHE A 76 7.16 -17.53 -15.25
CA PHE A 76 5.82 -16.95 -15.08
C PHE A 76 4.97 -16.92 -16.36
N ARG A 77 5.32 -17.65 -17.42
CA ARG A 77 4.67 -17.51 -18.74
C ARG A 77 3.15 -17.68 -18.69
N ALA A 78 2.67 -18.74 -18.04
CA ALA A 78 1.23 -19.01 -17.91
C ALA A 78 0.51 -17.93 -17.08
N ALA A 79 1.16 -17.46 -16.02
CA ALA A 79 0.64 -16.41 -15.14
C ALA A 79 0.58 -15.04 -15.87
N ASN A 80 1.64 -14.67 -16.58
CA ASN A 80 1.70 -13.48 -17.43
C ASN A 80 0.65 -13.53 -18.55
N ASP A 81 0.43 -14.70 -19.17
CA ASP A 81 -0.61 -14.89 -20.18
C ASP A 81 -2.01 -14.63 -19.60
N ARG A 82 -2.27 -15.07 -18.37
CA ARG A 82 -3.53 -14.77 -17.65
C ARG A 82 -3.65 -13.28 -17.33
N THR A 83 -2.56 -12.61 -16.93
CA THR A 83 -2.57 -11.16 -16.68
C THR A 83 -2.87 -10.37 -17.95
N LEU A 84 -2.27 -10.74 -19.08
CA LEU A 84 -2.55 -10.11 -20.39
C LEU A 84 -4.02 -10.32 -20.80
N ALA A 85 -4.54 -11.54 -20.66
CA ALA A 85 -5.95 -11.83 -20.95
C ALA A 85 -6.92 -11.09 -20.01
N ALA A 86 -6.56 -10.96 -18.72
CA ALA A 86 -7.31 -10.15 -17.76
C ALA A 86 -7.32 -8.67 -18.17
N ALA A 87 -6.19 -8.12 -18.58
CA ALA A 87 -6.11 -6.75 -19.08
C ALA A 87 -6.99 -6.51 -20.31
N GLU A 88 -6.93 -7.41 -21.30
CA GLU A 88 -7.80 -7.35 -22.48
C GLU A 88 -9.29 -7.41 -22.10
N ARG A 89 -9.67 -8.39 -21.26
CA ARG A 89 -11.05 -8.55 -20.76
C ARG A 89 -11.55 -7.32 -19.99
N SER A 90 -10.65 -6.60 -19.33
CA SER A 90 -10.98 -5.44 -18.49
C SER A 90 -11.36 -4.18 -19.27
N GLY A 91 -11.09 -4.13 -20.59
CA GLY A 91 -11.38 -2.97 -21.42
C GLY A 91 -10.58 -1.72 -21.06
N GLY A 92 -9.35 -1.89 -20.55
CA GLY A 92 -8.44 -0.80 -20.17
C GLY A 92 -8.42 -0.45 -18.68
N MET A 93 -9.23 -1.12 -17.84
CA MET A 93 -9.18 -0.94 -16.38
C MET A 93 -7.88 -1.51 -15.78
N LEU A 94 -7.38 -2.63 -16.30
CA LEU A 94 -6.11 -3.22 -15.86
C LEU A 94 -5.03 -2.97 -16.91
N ILE A 95 -3.89 -2.42 -16.47
CA ILE A 95 -2.71 -2.20 -17.29
C ILE A 95 -1.67 -3.27 -16.91
N PRO A 96 -1.35 -4.22 -17.81
CA PRO A 96 -0.60 -5.41 -17.45
C PRO A 96 0.89 -5.13 -17.34
N PHE A 97 1.50 -5.51 -16.22
CA PHE A 97 2.94 -5.54 -16.03
C PHE A 97 3.42 -6.99 -16.10
N VAL A 98 4.55 -7.23 -16.79
CA VAL A 98 5.15 -8.56 -16.88
C VAL A 98 5.96 -8.85 -15.63
N ARG A 99 5.70 -9.99 -14.97
CA ARG A 99 6.52 -10.48 -13.87
C ARG A 99 7.60 -11.42 -14.39
N LEU A 100 8.84 -11.23 -13.96
CA LEU A 100 10.00 -11.96 -14.50
C LEU A 100 10.64 -12.90 -13.48
N ASP A 101 10.98 -14.12 -13.87
CA ASP A 101 11.92 -14.97 -13.12
C ASP A 101 13.33 -14.73 -13.67
N LEU A 102 14.23 -14.15 -12.87
CA LEU A 102 15.60 -13.89 -13.35
C LEU A 102 16.38 -15.18 -13.66
N THR A 103 15.94 -16.34 -13.18
CA THR A 103 16.57 -17.63 -13.41
C THR A 103 16.11 -18.36 -14.67
N GLU A 104 15.10 -17.84 -15.38
CA GLU A 104 14.49 -18.51 -16.55
C GLU A 104 14.27 -17.53 -17.71
N GLU A 105 15.33 -17.19 -18.45
CA GLU A 105 15.28 -16.33 -19.66
C GLU A 105 14.46 -15.03 -19.48
N PRO A 106 14.77 -14.20 -18.46
CA PRO A 106 13.95 -13.04 -18.10
C PRO A 106 13.81 -12.00 -19.22
N LEU A 107 14.85 -11.81 -20.03
CA LEU A 107 14.83 -10.84 -21.12
C LEU A 107 13.89 -11.28 -22.25
N GLU A 108 13.89 -12.56 -22.59
CA GLU A 108 13.01 -13.11 -23.63
C GLU A 108 11.54 -12.98 -23.21
N GLU A 109 11.22 -13.27 -21.95
CA GLU A 109 9.86 -13.13 -21.45
C GLU A 109 9.41 -11.66 -21.37
N ALA A 110 10.30 -10.76 -20.97
CA ALA A 110 10.04 -9.33 -20.98
C ALA A 110 9.69 -8.84 -22.40
N VAL A 111 10.53 -9.15 -23.39
CA VAL A 111 10.29 -8.78 -24.80
C VAL A 111 8.96 -9.35 -25.29
N ARG A 112 8.70 -10.65 -25.06
CA ARG A 112 7.46 -11.30 -25.49
C ARG A 112 6.22 -10.62 -24.93
N CYS A 113 6.21 -10.32 -23.64
CA CYS A 113 5.04 -9.74 -22.99
C CYS A 113 4.84 -8.27 -23.37
N LEU A 114 5.92 -7.49 -23.49
CA LEU A 114 5.86 -6.10 -23.94
C LEU A 114 5.36 -6.01 -25.39
N ASP A 115 5.82 -6.88 -26.29
CA ASP A 115 5.33 -6.96 -27.68
C ASP A 115 3.85 -7.40 -27.76
N ARG A 116 3.34 -8.07 -26.72
CA ARG A 116 1.92 -8.46 -26.57
C ARG A 116 1.06 -7.45 -25.82
N GLY A 117 1.62 -6.31 -25.43
CA GLY A 117 0.87 -5.21 -24.81
C GLY A 117 1.05 -5.05 -23.30
N ALA A 118 2.00 -5.75 -22.67
CA ALA A 118 2.46 -5.36 -21.33
C ALA A 118 3.02 -3.93 -21.38
N ARG A 119 2.75 -3.15 -20.33
CA ARG A 119 3.09 -1.72 -20.22
C ARG A 119 3.96 -1.40 -19.01
N GLY A 120 4.56 -2.42 -18.41
CA GLY A 120 5.48 -2.30 -17.28
C GLY A 120 6.10 -3.64 -16.93
N ILE A 121 7.09 -3.62 -16.04
CA ILE A 121 7.81 -4.81 -15.57
C ILE A 121 7.69 -4.88 -14.04
N LYS A 122 7.38 -6.04 -13.49
CA LYS A 122 7.34 -6.32 -12.05
C LYS A 122 8.53 -7.17 -11.64
N LEU A 123 9.28 -6.66 -10.66
CA LEU A 123 10.40 -7.34 -10.03
C LEU A 123 10.17 -7.51 -8.52
N HIS A 124 10.49 -8.69 -8.00
CA HIS A 124 10.35 -9.03 -6.58
C HIS A 124 11.59 -9.80 -6.09
N PRO A 125 12.66 -9.11 -5.64
CA PRO A 125 13.95 -9.73 -5.32
C PRO A 125 13.88 -10.89 -4.32
N ARG A 126 13.05 -10.76 -3.27
CA ARG A 126 12.82 -11.82 -2.27
C ARG A 126 12.12 -13.06 -2.85
N ALA A 127 10.95 -12.89 -3.46
CA ALA A 127 10.17 -14.01 -4.00
C ALA A 127 10.92 -14.72 -5.15
N GLN A 128 11.62 -13.95 -5.99
CA GLN A 128 12.37 -14.44 -7.15
C GLN A 128 13.83 -14.77 -6.81
N ARG A 129 14.25 -14.60 -5.54
CA ARG A 129 15.56 -14.99 -4.99
C ARG A 129 16.76 -14.42 -5.74
N PHE A 130 16.76 -13.12 -5.99
CA PHE A 130 17.91 -12.42 -6.58
C PHE A 130 18.33 -11.20 -5.75
N GLN A 131 19.54 -10.71 -5.99
CA GLN A 131 20.10 -9.51 -5.37
C GLN A 131 20.12 -8.35 -6.38
N LEU A 132 20.13 -7.11 -5.90
CA LEU A 132 20.06 -5.93 -6.77
C LEU A 132 21.35 -5.66 -7.55
N ASN A 133 22.46 -6.33 -7.22
CA ASN A 133 23.71 -6.30 -7.96
C ASN A 133 23.80 -7.41 -9.04
N ASP A 134 22.70 -8.12 -9.30
CA ASP A 134 22.65 -9.17 -10.31
C ASP A 134 22.80 -8.58 -11.72
N GLU A 135 23.81 -9.04 -12.46
CA GLU A 135 24.14 -8.55 -13.81
C GLU A 135 22.98 -8.69 -14.80
N ARG A 136 22.04 -9.63 -14.55
CA ARG A 136 20.84 -9.83 -15.38
C ARG A 136 19.85 -8.67 -15.28
N LEU A 137 19.95 -7.80 -14.28
CA LEU A 137 19.07 -6.63 -14.15
C LEU A 137 19.42 -5.53 -15.14
N ALA A 138 20.70 -5.32 -15.46
CA ALA A 138 21.13 -4.28 -16.37
C ALA A 138 20.41 -4.32 -17.74
N PRO A 139 20.34 -5.47 -18.46
CA PRO A 139 19.59 -5.54 -19.72
C PRO A 139 18.08 -5.36 -19.55
N ILE A 140 17.51 -5.71 -18.39
CA ILE A 140 16.07 -5.48 -18.10
C ILE A 140 15.78 -3.98 -17.94
N PHE A 141 16.65 -3.25 -17.22
CA PHE A 141 16.54 -1.80 -17.09
C PHE A 141 16.75 -1.08 -18.43
N ALA A 142 17.72 -1.52 -19.24
CA ALA A 142 17.94 -0.99 -20.57
C ALA A 142 16.72 -1.21 -21.48
N LEU A 143 16.11 -2.40 -21.46
CA LEU A 143 14.89 -2.70 -22.20
C LEU A 143 13.72 -1.82 -21.74
N ALA A 144 13.55 -1.64 -20.42
CA ALA A 144 12.49 -0.80 -19.88
C ALA A 144 12.61 0.67 -20.33
N ALA A 145 13.83 1.20 -20.32
CA ALA A 145 14.15 2.53 -20.83
C ALA A 145 13.88 2.65 -22.34
N GLU A 146 14.33 1.67 -23.15
CA GLU A 146 14.10 1.64 -24.60
C GLU A 146 12.60 1.64 -24.92
N ARG A 147 11.83 0.80 -24.22
CA ARG A 147 10.38 0.63 -24.42
C ARG A 147 9.54 1.71 -23.72
N ARG A 148 10.18 2.58 -22.92
CA ARG A 148 9.52 3.63 -22.09
C ARG A 148 8.40 3.06 -21.21
N VAL A 149 8.69 1.97 -20.52
CA VAL A 149 7.76 1.34 -19.57
C VAL A 149 8.36 1.36 -18.16
N PRO A 150 7.56 1.61 -17.11
CA PRO A 150 8.04 1.60 -15.74
C PRO A 150 8.41 0.20 -15.27
N ILE A 151 9.41 0.15 -14.39
CA ILE A 151 9.70 -1.02 -13.55
C ILE A 151 9.08 -0.77 -12.19
N LEU A 152 8.21 -1.67 -11.72
CA LEU A 152 7.78 -1.70 -10.33
C LEU A 152 8.59 -2.77 -9.58
N ILE A 153 9.34 -2.35 -8.56
CA ILE A 153 10.20 -3.24 -7.78
C ILE A 153 9.75 -3.30 -6.33
N HIS A 154 9.72 -4.51 -5.77
CA HIS A 154 9.45 -4.68 -4.34
C HIS A 154 10.55 -4.01 -3.50
N GLY A 155 10.18 -3.02 -2.69
CA GLY A 155 11.05 -2.31 -1.73
C GLY A 155 10.61 -2.48 -0.28
N GLY A 156 9.89 -3.56 0.03
CA GLY A 156 9.26 -3.79 1.32
C GLY A 156 10.00 -4.77 2.25
N ARG A 157 9.26 -5.27 3.25
CA ARG A 157 9.77 -6.12 4.33
C ARG A 157 10.48 -7.37 3.83
N GLY A 158 11.54 -7.75 4.54
CA GLY A 158 12.28 -8.98 4.28
C GLY A 158 13.33 -8.85 3.16
N LEU A 159 13.62 -7.63 2.72
CA LEU A 159 14.80 -7.32 1.91
C LEU A 159 15.93 -6.75 2.78
N PRO A 160 17.20 -7.00 2.41
CA PRO A 160 18.32 -6.19 2.89
C PRO A 160 18.26 -4.78 2.29
N PRO A 161 19.13 -3.85 2.71
CA PRO A 161 19.32 -2.57 2.01
C PRO A 161 19.54 -2.76 0.51
N ILE A 162 18.86 -1.95 -0.31
CA ILE A 162 18.80 -2.06 -1.77
C ILE A 162 19.24 -0.79 -2.50
N ALA A 163 19.34 0.35 -1.81
CA ALA A 163 19.39 1.66 -2.43
C ALA A 163 20.61 1.86 -3.33
N ALA A 164 21.81 1.52 -2.85
CA ALA A 164 23.06 1.75 -3.59
C ALA A 164 23.09 1.01 -4.94
N ASN A 165 22.66 -0.25 -4.97
CA ASN A 165 22.63 -1.04 -6.21
C ASN A 165 21.55 -0.54 -7.16
N LEU A 166 20.38 -0.18 -6.62
CA LEU A 166 19.28 0.36 -7.41
C LEU A 166 19.64 1.72 -8.01
N HIS A 167 20.35 2.57 -7.27
CA HIS A 167 20.89 3.83 -7.76
C HIS A 167 21.87 3.61 -8.92
N GLY A 168 22.79 2.66 -8.81
CA GLY A 168 23.70 2.30 -9.91
C GLY A 168 22.97 1.84 -11.18
N LEU A 169 21.87 1.09 -11.05
CA LEU A 169 21.04 0.68 -12.19
C LEU A 169 20.34 1.88 -12.86
N MET A 170 19.85 2.83 -12.06
CA MET A 170 19.20 4.05 -12.56
C MET A 170 20.20 5.01 -13.21
N GLU A 171 21.39 5.20 -12.64
CA GLU A 171 22.48 5.99 -13.24
C GLU A 171 22.90 5.44 -14.62
N ALA A 172 22.93 4.12 -14.75
CA ALA A 172 23.22 3.47 -16.03
C ALA A 172 22.07 3.57 -17.05
N ASN A 173 20.85 3.88 -16.60
CA ASN A 173 19.63 3.91 -17.41
C ASN A 173 18.75 5.12 -17.04
N PRO A 174 19.21 6.37 -17.29
CA PRO A 174 18.54 7.58 -16.82
C PRO A 174 17.14 7.81 -17.41
N GLU A 175 16.82 7.16 -18.54
CA GLU A 175 15.50 7.20 -19.17
C GLU A 175 14.52 6.16 -18.59
N ALA A 176 14.98 5.25 -17.72
CA ALA A 176 14.12 4.29 -17.07
C ALA A 176 13.19 5.00 -16.07
N GLN A 177 11.97 4.47 -15.93
CA GLN A 177 11.06 4.86 -14.85
C GLN A 177 10.99 3.73 -13.83
N LEU A 178 10.94 4.10 -12.56
CA LEU A 178 10.99 3.17 -11.43
C LEU A 178 9.90 3.50 -10.41
N ILE A 179 9.14 2.49 -10.00
CA ILE A 179 8.18 2.56 -8.90
C ILE A 179 8.68 1.61 -7.80
N ILE A 180 9.05 2.18 -6.66
CA ILE A 180 9.55 1.45 -5.50
C ILE A 180 8.37 1.15 -4.58
N ALA A 181 8.03 -0.13 -4.45
CA ALA A 181 6.86 -0.53 -3.71
C ALA A 181 7.04 -0.49 -2.19
N HIS A 182 5.91 -0.39 -1.48
CA HIS A 182 5.79 -0.43 -0.03
C HIS A 182 6.56 0.70 0.66
N CYS A 183 6.47 1.92 0.12
CA CYS A 183 7.21 3.10 0.58
C CYS A 183 8.74 2.93 0.59
N GLY A 184 9.30 1.89 -0.02
CA GLY A 184 10.73 1.61 0.07
C GLY A 184 11.24 1.30 1.48
N ILE A 185 10.37 0.83 2.39
CA ILE A 185 10.73 0.63 3.82
C ILE A 185 11.90 -0.33 4.08
N ALA A 186 12.29 -1.13 3.09
CA ALA A 186 13.51 -1.94 3.18
C ALA A 186 14.77 -1.08 3.41
N ASP A 187 14.77 0.14 2.87
CA ASP A 187 15.93 1.02 2.84
C ASP A 187 15.53 2.50 2.67
N LEU A 188 14.40 2.93 3.25
CA LEU A 188 13.75 4.21 2.95
C LEU A 188 14.70 5.41 3.12
N ALA A 189 15.52 5.41 4.16
CA ALA A 189 16.49 6.48 4.40
C ALA A 189 17.44 6.64 3.20
N ALA A 190 18.17 5.59 2.81
CA ALA A 190 19.11 5.66 1.70
C ALA A 190 18.43 5.81 0.35
N LEU A 191 17.27 5.17 0.14
CA LEU A 191 16.48 5.33 -1.09
C LEU A 191 16.04 6.78 -1.27
N SER A 192 15.58 7.44 -0.20
CA SER A 192 15.21 8.85 -0.27
C SER A 192 16.41 9.77 -0.52
N GLU A 193 17.59 9.45 0.02
CA GLU A 193 18.82 10.22 -0.24
C GLU A 193 19.23 10.16 -1.72
N PHE A 194 19.08 9.01 -2.39
CA PHE A 194 19.40 8.87 -3.80
C PHE A 194 18.30 9.37 -4.75
N PHE A 195 17.03 9.23 -4.37
CA PHE A 195 15.92 9.34 -5.31
C PHE A 195 14.92 10.47 -5.02
N SER A 196 14.99 11.13 -3.86
CA SER A 196 14.20 12.33 -3.62
C SER A 196 14.65 13.44 -4.57
N GLY A 197 13.74 13.99 -5.37
CA GLY A 197 14.06 14.91 -6.46
C GLY A 197 14.47 14.23 -7.77
N HIS A 198 14.65 12.90 -7.79
CA HIS A 198 15.04 12.19 -9.01
C HIS A 198 13.81 11.97 -9.91
N ARG A 199 13.78 12.70 -11.01
CA ARG A 199 12.76 12.56 -12.06
C ARG A 199 12.62 11.10 -12.52
N GLY A 200 11.39 10.61 -12.62
CA GLY A 200 11.10 9.25 -13.09
C GLY A 200 11.22 8.14 -12.03
N VAL A 201 11.56 8.47 -10.77
CA VAL A 201 11.51 7.54 -9.65
C VAL A 201 10.32 7.88 -8.76
N TYR A 202 9.54 6.86 -8.40
CA TYR A 202 8.32 6.97 -7.62
C TYR A 202 8.32 5.97 -6.46
N PHE A 203 7.52 6.23 -5.44
CA PHE A 203 7.28 5.37 -4.29
C PHE A 203 5.79 5.12 -4.15
N ASP A 204 5.39 3.86 -3.96
CA ASP A 204 3.98 3.55 -3.72
C ASP A 204 3.63 3.55 -2.22
N THR A 205 2.34 3.69 -1.90
CA THR A 205 1.85 3.72 -0.51
C THR A 205 1.40 2.36 0.04
N SER A 206 1.74 1.25 -0.62
CA SER A 206 1.25 -0.10 -0.27
C SER A 206 1.94 -0.72 0.95
N VAL A 207 1.96 0.00 2.05
CA VAL A 207 2.43 -0.46 3.36
C VAL A 207 1.24 -0.48 4.33
N TRP A 208 1.45 -0.95 5.56
CA TRP A 208 0.42 -0.90 6.62
C TRP A 208 0.77 0.06 7.75
N SER A 209 2.01 0.52 7.84
CA SER A 209 2.47 1.38 8.93
C SER A 209 2.19 2.84 8.58
N PRO A 210 1.28 3.53 9.29
CA PRO A 210 1.08 4.96 9.08
C PRO A 210 2.32 5.81 9.37
N ILE A 211 3.21 5.35 10.25
CA ILE A 211 4.50 6.02 10.52
C ILE A 211 5.42 5.94 9.30
N ASP A 212 5.46 4.80 8.61
CA ASP A 212 6.31 4.62 7.42
C ASP A 212 5.87 5.56 6.28
N VAL A 213 4.56 5.75 6.11
CA VAL A 213 4.02 6.68 5.10
C VAL A 213 4.27 8.14 5.49
N LEU A 214 4.16 8.49 6.77
CA LEU A 214 4.53 9.83 7.25
C LEU A 214 6.02 10.12 7.05
N ASP A 215 6.90 9.16 7.33
CA ASP A 215 8.34 9.28 7.08
C ASP A 215 8.63 9.44 5.58
N LEU A 216 7.93 8.68 4.72
CA LEU A 216 8.00 8.85 3.26
C LEU A 216 7.67 10.29 2.85
N PHE A 217 6.53 10.84 3.29
CA PHE A 217 6.15 12.23 2.95
C PHE A 217 7.12 13.28 3.49
N SER A 218 7.85 12.98 4.58
CA SER A 218 8.89 13.87 5.12
C SER A 218 10.18 13.87 4.30
N ARG A 219 10.37 12.86 3.45
CA ARG A 219 11.62 12.61 2.70
C ARG A 219 11.47 12.75 1.19
N VAL A 220 10.28 12.50 0.65
CA VAL A 220 10.00 12.40 -0.78
C VAL A 220 8.87 13.38 -1.17
N PRO A 221 9.03 14.15 -2.26
CA PRO A 221 7.97 15.02 -2.80
C PRO A 221 6.71 14.24 -3.16
N SER A 222 5.53 14.86 -2.99
CA SER A 222 4.22 14.25 -3.29
C SER A 222 4.10 13.83 -4.76
N GLU A 223 4.76 14.54 -5.68
CA GLU A 223 4.76 14.21 -7.11
C GLU A 223 5.45 12.87 -7.42
N GLN A 224 6.28 12.38 -6.50
CA GLN A 224 6.92 11.07 -6.58
C GLN A 224 6.19 9.98 -5.80
N VAL A 225 5.06 10.28 -5.15
CA VAL A 225 4.30 9.28 -4.38
C VAL A 225 3.04 8.88 -5.14
N VAL A 226 2.76 7.58 -5.24
CA VAL A 226 1.56 7.04 -5.90
C VAL A 226 0.77 6.15 -4.96
N TYR A 227 -0.55 6.29 -4.98
CA TYR A 227 -1.45 5.45 -4.23
C TYR A 227 -1.38 3.99 -4.71
N ALA A 228 -1.34 3.06 -3.76
CA ALA A 228 -1.33 1.63 -4.04
C ALA A 228 -1.99 0.81 -2.92
N SER A 229 -2.87 -0.12 -3.28
CA SER A 229 -3.48 -1.03 -2.29
C SER A 229 -2.67 -2.29 -2.02
N ASP A 230 -1.91 -2.78 -3.00
CA ASP A 230 -1.38 -4.15 -3.00
C ASP A 230 -2.49 -5.19 -2.85
N PHE A 231 -3.66 -4.95 -3.48
CA PHE A 231 -4.78 -5.89 -3.49
C PHE A 231 -4.29 -7.25 -4.01
N PRO A 232 -4.58 -8.35 -3.30
CA PRO A 232 -5.58 -8.53 -2.25
C PRO A 232 -5.02 -8.42 -0.82
N TYR A 233 -3.73 -8.12 -0.63
CA TYR A 233 -3.09 -7.99 0.67
C TYR A 233 -3.60 -6.75 1.42
N GLY A 234 -3.71 -5.61 0.73
CA GLY A 234 -4.46 -4.46 1.19
C GLY A 234 -5.91 -4.44 0.68
N GLN A 235 -6.78 -3.77 1.43
CA GLN A 235 -8.22 -3.70 1.19
C GLN A 235 -8.76 -2.34 1.65
N GLN A 236 -9.89 -1.89 1.09
CA GLN A 236 -10.59 -0.70 1.60
C GLN A 236 -11.47 -1.01 2.81
N PRO A 237 -11.74 -0.01 3.68
CA PRO A 237 -11.24 1.38 3.62
C PRO A 237 -9.76 1.56 3.97
N GLY A 238 -9.09 0.52 4.48
CA GLY A 238 -7.75 0.59 5.07
C GLY A 238 -6.70 1.28 4.20
N SER A 239 -6.46 0.80 2.98
CA SER A 239 -5.36 1.30 2.12
C SER A 239 -5.54 2.77 1.72
N LEU A 240 -6.76 3.17 1.35
CA LEU A 240 -7.07 4.58 1.03
C LEU A 240 -7.06 5.45 2.29
N THR A 241 -7.61 4.97 3.40
CA THR A 241 -7.62 5.70 4.66
C THR A 241 -6.21 5.95 5.17
N LEU A 242 -5.31 4.96 5.05
CA LEU A 242 -3.89 5.12 5.32
C LEU A 242 -3.31 6.25 4.48
N THR A 243 -3.45 6.18 3.16
CA THR A 243 -2.86 7.15 2.23
C THR A 243 -3.40 8.57 2.45
N VAL A 244 -4.74 8.72 2.46
CA VAL A 244 -5.39 10.04 2.58
C VAL A 244 -5.11 10.68 3.93
N ARG A 245 -5.25 9.93 5.04
CA ARG A 245 -5.02 10.51 6.37
C ARG A 245 -3.55 10.83 6.57
N THR A 246 -2.62 9.96 6.21
CA THR A 246 -1.19 10.29 6.38
C THR A 246 -0.76 11.47 5.50
N ALA A 247 -1.29 11.60 4.28
CA ALA A 247 -1.09 12.78 3.44
C ALA A 247 -1.57 14.06 4.12
N LEU A 248 -2.81 14.06 4.65
CA LEU A 248 -3.36 15.21 5.38
C LEU A 248 -2.56 15.54 6.65
N ALA A 249 -2.11 14.55 7.42
CA ALA A 249 -1.25 14.77 8.59
C ALA A 249 0.11 15.34 8.21
N ALA A 250 0.65 14.94 7.06
CA ALA A 250 1.88 15.47 6.50
C ALA A 250 1.70 16.90 5.92
N GLY A 251 0.47 17.43 5.87
CA GLY A 251 0.17 18.77 5.37
C GLY A 251 0.11 18.87 3.86
N LEU A 252 -0.17 17.76 3.16
CA LEU A 252 -0.42 17.79 1.72
C LEU A 252 -1.70 18.58 1.42
N THR A 253 -1.63 19.37 0.37
CA THR A 253 -2.74 20.17 -0.14
C THR A 253 -3.66 19.31 -1.01
N GLU A 254 -4.82 19.87 -1.37
CA GLU A 254 -5.76 19.20 -2.28
C GLU A 254 -5.13 18.82 -3.63
N PRO A 255 -4.35 19.69 -4.32
CA PRO A 255 -3.58 19.29 -5.51
C PRO A 255 -2.61 18.13 -5.26
N ASP A 256 -1.88 18.13 -4.13
CA ASP A 256 -0.96 17.04 -3.80
C ASP A 256 -1.73 15.71 -3.67
N LEU A 257 -2.90 15.72 -3.03
CA LEU A 257 -3.77 14.55 -2.89
C LEU A 257 -4.28 14.05 -4.24
N VAL A 258 -4.66 14.95 -5.16
CA VAL A 258 -5.09 14.58 -6.53
C VAL A 258 -3.96 13.84 -7.26
N ASP A 259 -2.73 14.33 -7.16
CA ASP A 259 -1.58 13.69 -7.78
C ASP A 259 -1.26 12.33 -7.16
N VAL A 260 -1.22 12.24 -5.82
CA VAL A 260 -0.93 11.00 -5.09
C VAL A 260 -1.99 9.94 -5.35
N LEU A 261 -3.28 10.30 -5.31
CA LEU A 261 -4.39 9.33 -5.44
C LEU A 261 -4.54 8.78 -6.85
N GLY A 262 -4.04 9.46 -7.87
CA GLY A 262 -3.99 8.86 -9.20
C GLY A 262 -3.47 9.76 -10.30
N GLY A 263 -3.39 11.08 -10.14
CA GLY A 263 -2.87 11.98 -11.16
C GLY A 263 -1.49 11.57 -11.68
N THR A 264 -0.55 11.24 -10.79
CA THR A 264 0.79 10.76 -11.16
C THR A 264 0.74 9.41 -11.88
N ALA A 265 -0.01 8.44 -11.34
CA ALA A 265 -0.09 7.11 -11.94
C ALA A 265 -0.81 7.11 -13.31
N LEU A 266 -1.80 7.98 -13.50
CA LEU A 266 -2.49 8.19 -14.78
C LEU A 266 -1.53 8.76 -15.84
N ARG A 267 -0.65 9.71 -15.48
CA ARG A 267 0.40 10.21 -16.40
C ARG A 267 1.38 9.10 -16.80
N ILE A 268 1.81 8.27 -15.83
CA ILE A 268 2.65 7.09 -16.11
C ILE A 268 1.93 6.13 -17.08
N ALA A 269 0.65 5.82 -16.82
CA ALA A 269 -0.17 4.96 -17.69
C ALA A 269 -0.31 5.52 -19.13
N ALA A 270 -0.44 6.84 -19.25
CA ALA A 270 -0.51 7.54 -20.53
C ALA A 270 0.85 7.59 -21.28
N GLY A 271 1.96 7.24 -20.61
CA GLY A 271 3.30 7.34 -21.18
C GLY A 271 3.80 8.78 -21.27
N GLU A 272 3.28 9.66 -20.42
CA GLU A 272 3.73 11.05 -20.35
C GLU A 272 5.14 11.12 -19.73
N PRO A 273 5.96 12.12 -20.13
CA PRO A 273 7.24 12.35 -19.48
C PRO A 273 7.03 12.62 -17.97
N PRO A 274 7.91 12.11 -17.09
CA PRO A 274 7.83 12.40 -15.66
C PRO A 274 7.86 13.91 -15.39
N SER A 275 7.10 14.38 -14.40
CA SER A 275 7.20 15.74 -13.88
C SER A 275 8.51 15.94 -13.13
N GLU A 276 8.99 17.19 -13.06
CA GLU A 276 10.08 17.55 -12.15
C GLU A 276 9.56 17.54 -10.71
N PRO A 277 10.14 16.74 -9.79
CA PRO A 277 9.67 16.71 -8.41
C PRO A 277 9.96 18.01 -7.66
N GLY A 278 9.06 18.37 -6.74
CA GLY A 278 9.23 19.52 -5.86
C GLY A 278 10.15 19.22 -4.67
N SER A 279 9.79 19.77 -3.51
CA SER A 279 10.41 19.44 -2.22
C SER A 279 9.45 18.64 -1.34
N PRO A 280 9.94 17.74 -0.47
CA PRO A 280 9.11 17.05 0.51
C PRO A 280 8.33 18.03 1.40
N ARG A 281 7.09 17.68 1.76
CA ARG A 281 6.21 18.52 2.59
C ARG A 281 6.04 18.01 4.02
N GLY A 282 6.27 16.72 4.26
CA GLY A 282 6.05 16.09 5.56
C GLY A 282 6.99 16.59 6.65
N ARG A 283 6.57 16.40 7.92
CA ARG A 283 7.36 16.79 9.08
C ARG A 283 8.28 15.65 9.51
N ALA A 284 9.50 15.98 9.91
CA ALA A 284 10.44 15.02 10.49
C ALA A 284 10.06 14.56 11.92
N THR A 285 9.05 15.19 12.53
CA THR A 285 8.57 14.88 13.89
C THR A 285 7.09 14.58 13.87
N LEU A 286 6.70 13.47 14.51
CA LEU A 286 5.31 13.14 14.83
C LEU A 286 5.00 13.59 16.26
N GLU A 287 4.16 14.62 16.39
CA GLU A 287 3.67 15.12 17.67
C GLU A 287 2.26 14.58 17.94
N GLN A 288 2.09 13.89 19.07
CA GLN A 288 0.80 13.37 19.52
C GLN A 288 0.81 13.13 21.04
N PRO A 289 -0.35 13.11 21.71
CA PRO A 289 -0.42 12.71 23.11
C PRO A 289 0.18 11.31 23.33
N ILE A 290 0.88 11.12 24.46
CA ILE A 290 1.57 9.86 24.78
C ILE A 290 0.64 8.65 24.71
N SER A 291 -0.63 8.80 25.05
CA SER A 291 -1.58 7.69 24.96
C SER A 291 -1.93 7.27 23.54
N PHE A 292 -1.92 8.16 22.54
CA PHE A 292 -2.03 7.77 21.14
C PHE A 292 -0.80 6.97 20.70
N ALA A 293 0.39 7.39 21.12
CA ALA A 293 1.62 6.61 20.90
C ALA A 293 1.56 5.22 21.58
N ARG A 294 0.97 5.13 22.78
CA ARG A 294 0.74 3.84 23.46
C ARG A 294 -0.27 2.96 22.72
N ILE A 295 -1.38 3.54 22.23
CA ILE A 295 -2.37 2.82 21.41
C ILE A 295 -1.66 2.24 20.17
N HIS A 296 -0.98 3.08 19.39
CA HIS A 296 -0.22 2.65 18.21
C HIS A 296 0.76 1.51 18.55
N HIS A 297 1.55 1.68 19.60
CA HIS A 297 2.52 0.67 20.04
C HIS A 297 1.86 -0.70 20.30
N TYR A 298 0.75 -0.75 21.04
CA TYR A 298 0.07 -2.01 21.33
C TYR A 298 -0.60 -2.63 20.09
N LEU A 299 -1.15 -1.80 19.19
CA LEU A 299 -1.73 -2.28 17.94
C LEU A 299 -0.64 -2.83 16.99
N ALA A 300 0.51 -2.17 16.89
CA ALA A 300 1.66 -2.64 16.14
C ALA A 300 2.20 -3.98 16.68
N MET A 301 2.18 -4.18 18.01
CA MET A 301 2.53 -5.47 18.63
C MET A 301 1.55 -6.60 18.29
N ALA A 302 0.28 -6.29 18.01
CA ALA A 302 -0.73 -7.29 17.66
C ALA A 302 -0.52 -7.89 16.26
N ILE A 303 0.05 -7.11 15.33
CA ILE A 303 0.15 -7.51 13.91
C ILE A 303 1.03 -8.77 13.71
N PRO A 304 2.25 -8.88 14.27
CA PRO A 304 3.05 -10.10 14.15
C PRO A 304 2.37 -11.34 14.75
N LEU A 305 1.59 -11.17 15.83
CA LEU A 305 0.83 -12.28 16.43
C LEU A 305 -0.22 -12.80 15.46
N LEU A 306 -0.98 -11.90 14.81
CA LEU A 306 -1.97 -12.30 13.80
C LEU A 306 -1.34 -13.03 12.60
N TRP A 307 -0.25 -12.50 12.07
CA TRP A 307 0.43 -13.12 10.93
C TRP A 307 1.02 -14.49 11.25
N THR A 308 1.48 -14.68 12.48
CA THR A 308 1.97 -15.97 12.98
C THR A 308 0.86 -16.85 13.56
N ARG A 309 -0.42 -16.45 13.39
CA ARG A 309 -1.62 -17.15 13.88
C ARG A 309 -1.58 -17.45 15.38
N GLN A 310 -0.96 -16.57 16.16
CA GLN A 310 -0.93 -16.65 17.61
C GLN A 310 -2.15 -15.94 18.21
N ALA A 311 -2.61 -16.42 19.36
CA ALA A 311 -3.64 -15.74 20.15
C ALA A 311 -3.04 -14.55 20.91
N ASP A 312 -3.86 -13.54 21.21
CA ASP A 312 -3.49 -12.41 22.08
C ASP A 312 -3.46 -12.82 23.56
N THR A 313 -2.48 -13.65 23.95
CA THR A 313 -2.32 -14.15 25.32
C THR A 313 -1.75 -13.11 26.28
N ILE A 314 -1.00 -12.14 25.76
CA ILE A 314 -0.42 -11.02 26.53
C ILE A 314 -1.39 -9.85 26.69
N GLY A 315 -2.51 -9.84 25.95
CA GLY A 315 -3.61 -8.89 26.10
C GLY A 315 -3.34 -7.52 25.48
N VAL A 316 -2.61 -7.41 24.38
CA VAL A 316 -2.25 -6.13 23.75
C VAL A 316 -3.47 -5.32 23.33
N LEU A 317 -4.55 -5.96 22.85
CA LEU A 317 -5.78 -5.22 22.52
C LEU A 317 -6.49 -4.70 23.78
N GLY A 318 -6.37 -5.41 24.91
CA GLY A 318 -6.85 -4.92 26.20
C GLY A 318 -6.06 -3.69 26.68
N LEU A 319 -4.74 -3.69 26.49
CA LEU A 319 -3.88 -2.54 26.81
C LEU A 319 -4.21 -1.32 25.93
N ALA A 320 -4.47 -1.52 24.63
CA ALA A 320 -4.91 -0.47 23.72
C ALA A 320 -6.26 0.13 24.15
N LEU A 321 -7.24 -0.70 24.50
CA LEU A 321 -8.55 -0.26 25.00
C LEU A 321 -8.41 0.58 26.29
N ASN A 322 -7.56 0.15 27.22
CA ASN A 322 -7.32 0.90 28.45
C ASN A 322 -6.65 2.26 28.18
N ALA A 323 -5.77 2.35 27.18
CA ALA A 323 -5.19 3.62 26.75
C ALA A 323 -6.21 4.56 26.07
N CYS A 324 -7.30 4.03 25.51
CA CYS A 324 -8.41 4.83 24.99
C CYS A 324 -9.28 5.45 26.10
N ALA A 325 -9.19 4.99 27.35
CA ALA A 325 -10.02 5.48 28.46
C ALA A 325 -9.55 6.81 29.08
N GLU A 326 -8.45 7.38 28.58
CA GLU A 326 -7.94 8.68 29.03
C GLU A 326 -8.95 9.79 28.73
N ARG A 327 -9.13 10.70 29.69
CA ARG A 327 -10.09 11.81 29.60
C ARG A 327 -9.35 13.11 29.30
N ASP A 328 -9.23 13.41 28.02
CA ASP A 328 -8.58 14.60 27.50
C ASP A 328 -9.39 15.24 26.35
N GLY A 329 -8.79 16.17 25.60
CA GLY A 329 -9.45 16.85 24.48
C GLY A 329 -9.77 15.98 23.27
N TYR A 330 -9.47 14.67 23.29
CA TYR A 330 -9.56 13.76 22.14
C TYR A 330 -10.58 12.63 22.33
N MET A 331 -11.62 12.84 23.14
CA MET A 331 -12.61 11.81 23.48
C MET A 331 -13.22 11.13 22.25
N GLU A 332 -13.62 11.89 21.23
CA GLU A 332 -14.26 11.33 20.03
C GLU A 332 -13.34 10.40 19.25
N ALA A 333 -12.10 10.81 18.99
CA ALA A 333 -11.09 9.97 18.35
C ALA A 333 -10.82 8.68 19.15
N ARG A 334 -10.76 8.78 20.49
CA ARG A 334 -10.55 7.61 21.37
C ARG A 334 -11.72 6.65 21.35
N GLU A 335 -12.95 7.14 21.34
CA GLU A 335 -14.16 6.31 21.26
C GLU A 335 -14.20 5.53 19.95
N ARG A 336 -13.89 6.19 18.83
CA ARG A 336 -13.79 5.56 17.51
C ARG A 336 -12.71 4.46 17.46
N ILE A 337 -11.53 4.72 18.02
CA ILE A 337 -10.47 3.72 18.14
C ILE A 337 -10.92 2.56 19.03
N ALA A 338 -11.51 2.86 20.20
CA ALA A 338 -11.95 1.84 21.14
C ALA A 338 -13.00 0.91 20.54
N GLU A 339 -13.92 1.44 19.72
CA GLU A 339 -14.93 0.65 19.03
C GLU A 339 -14.32 -0.36 18.05
N LEU A 340 -13.37 0.10 17.22
CA LEU A 340 -12.62 -0.74 16.28
C LEU A 340 -11.83 -1.84 17.02
N VAL A 341 -11.08 -1.46 18.06
CA VAL A 341 -10.25 -2.39 18.84
C VAL A 341 -11.10 -3.40 19.59
N ALA A 342 -12.24 -2.99 20.14
CA ALA A 342 -13.16 -3.90 20.81
C ALA A 342 -13.72 -4.94 19.83
N CYS A 343 -14.17 -4.51 18.64
CA CYS A 343 -14.65 -5.42 17.61
C CYS A 343 -13.53 -6.37 17.12
N ALA A 344 -12.31 -5.86 16.93
CA ALA A 344 -11.15 -6.67 16.55
C ALA A 344 -10.84 -7.77 17.58
N ARG A 345 -10.89 -7.42 18.87
CA ARG A 345 -10.68 -8.38 19.97
C ARG A 345 -11.73 -9.49 19.97
N ASP A 346 -12.99 -9.13 19.75
CA ASP A 346 -14.09 -10.10 19.72
C ASP A 346 -13.97 -11.04 18.50
N LEU A 347 -13.59 -10.52 17.33
CA LEU A 347 -13.27 -11.33 16.15
C LEU A 347 -12.08 -12.26 16.39
N TRP A 348 -11.00 -11.78 17.00
CA TRP A 348 -9.80 -12.59 17.22
C TRP A 348 -10.06 -13.75 18.17
N ARG A 349 -10.86 -13.52 19.23
CA ARG A 349 -11.31 -14.60 20.12
C ARG A 349 -12.14 -15.63 19.37
N THR A 350 -13.09 -15.16 18.57
CA THR A 350 -13.92 -16.03 17.72
C THR A 350 -13.07 -16.84 16.74
N ALA A 351 -12.01 -16.25 16.18
CA ALA A 351 -11.05 -16.93 15.31
C ALA A 351 -10.28 -18.04 16.03
N GLY A 352 -9.98 -17.88 17.33
CA GLY A 352 -9.37 -18.93 18.15
C GLY A 352 -10.28 -20.12 18.42
N GLU A 353 -11.61 -19.91 18.35
CA GLU A 353 -12.63 -20.92 18.61
C GLU A 353 -13.15 -21.61 17.34
N ALA A 354 -12.88 -21.05 16.15
CA ALA A 354 -13.38 -21.57 14.89
C ALA A 354 -12.73 -22.91 14.52
N GLU A 355 -13.56 -23.90 14.16
CA GLU A 355 -13.11 -25.28 13.85
C GLU A 355 -12.48 -25.39 12.46
N ARG A 356 -12.97 -24.60 11.49
CA ARG A 356 -12.54 -24.65 10.09
C ARG A 356 -11.41 -23.64 9.82
N ASP A 357 -10.39 -24.06 9.06
CA ASP A 357 -9.22 -23.19 8.79
C ASP A 357 -9.57 -21.97 7.93
N GLU A 358 -10.44 -22.15 6.94
CA GLU A 358 -10.91 -21.07 6.06
C GLU A 358 -11.57 -19.94 6.86
N GLU A 359 -12.39 -20.32 7.84
CA GLU A 359 -13.10 -19.41 8.74
C GLU A 359 -12.12 -18.69 9.69
N ARG A 360 -11.13 -19.40 10.22
CA ARG A 360 -10.05 -18.79 11.02
C ARG A 360 -9.28 -17.74 10.22
N VAL A 361 -8.98 -18.03 8.96
CA VAL A 361 -8.27 -17.10 8.06
C VAL A 361 -9.13 -15.88 7.76
N GLU A 362 -10.42 -16.06 7.45
CA GLU A 362 -11.33 -14.95 7.19
C GLU A 362 -11.48 -14.02 8.41
N LEU A 363 -11.72 -14.60 9.59
CA LEU A 363 -11.82 -13.85 10.83
C LEU A 363 -10.51 -13.13 11.17
N GLY A 364 -9.36 -13.81 11.02
CA GLY A 364 -8.04 -13.21 11.25
C GLY A 364 -7.76 -12.02 10.31
N ARG A 365 -8.14 -12.12 9.03
CA ARG A 365 -8.04 -11.02 8.06
C ARG A 365 -8.94 -9.84 8.44
N ALA A 366 -10.18 -10.10 8.89
CA ALA A 366 -11.09 -9.06 9.36
C ALA A 366 -10.56 -8.38 10.64
N THR A 367 -10.02 -9.15 11.60
CA THR A 367 -9.34 -8.62 12.79
C THR A 367 -8.19 -7.69 12.41
N PHE A 368 -7.31 -8.12 11.50
CA PHE A 368 -6.19 -7.29 11.02
C PHE A 368 -6.68 -5.96 10.44
N ARG A 369 -7.73 -5.99 9.60
CA ARG A 369 -8.28 -4.77 8.97
C ARG A 369 -8.81 -3.77 10.00
N LEU A 370 -9.47 -4.22 11.07
CA LEU A 370 -9.94 -3.34 12.14
C LEU A 370 -8.79 -2.75 12.96
N ILE A 371 -7.77 -3.56 13.28
CA ILE A 371 -6.56 -3.09 13.97
C ILE A 371 -5.83 -2.05 13.12
N HIS A 372 -5.70 -2.29 11.82
CA HIS A 372 -5.03 -1.37 10.90
C HIS A 372 -5.78 -0.03 10.83
N LEU A 373 -7.11 -0.03 10.73
CA LEU A 373 -7.90 1.21 10.79
C LEU A 373 -7.71 1.96 12.11
N ALA A 374 -7.76 1.26 13.24
CA ALA A 374 -7.55 1.84 14.56
C ALA A 374 -6.15 2.46 14.68
N ASP A 375 -5.14 1.80 14.14
CA ASP A 375 -3.76 2.26 14.14
C ASP A 375 -3.56 3.51 13.29
N ILE A 376 -4.14 3.55 12.08
CA ILE A 376 -4.13 4.73 11.23
C ILE A 376 -4.72 5.92 11.99
N ILE A 377 -5.91 5.76 12.60
CA ILE A 377 -6.56 6.85 13.34
C ILE A 377 -5.72 7.27 14.53
N ALA A 378 -5.11 6.32 15.24
CA ALA A 378 -4.29 6.63 16.41
C ALA A 378 -3.10 7.53 16.04
N VAL A 379 -2.42 7.22 14.93
CA VAL A 379 -1.27 7.99 14.44
C VAL A 379 -1.67 9.31 13.77
N THR A 380 -2.90 9.40 13.26
CA THR A 380 -3.40 10.55 12.50
C THR A 380 -4.50 11.33 13.23
N ALA A 381 -4.61 11.18 14.56
CA ALA A 381 -5.69 11.78 15.34
C ALA A 381 -5.67 13.32 15.31
N VAL A 382 -4.50 13.93 15.12
CA VAL A 382 -4.30 15.38 15.05
C VAL A 382 -4.83 16.04 13.77
N ILE A 383 -5.40 15.28 12.83
CA ILE A 383 -6.01 15.80 11.59
C ILE A 383 -7.46 16.26 11.79
N GLU A 384 -8.06 16.04 12.97
CA GLU A 384 -9.40 16.57 13.20
C GLU A 384 -9.42 18.10 13.06
N PRO A 385 -10.44 18.67 12.41
CA PRO A 385 -10.42 20.05 11.98
C PRO A 385 -10.17 20.95 13.19
N VAL A 386 -9.20 21.85 13.06
CA VAL A 386 -9.13 23.02 13.93
C VAL A 386 -10.36 23.88 13.61
N SER A 387 -11.48 23.58 14.25
CA SER A 387 -12.58 24.51 14.48
C SER A 387 -12.38 25.09 15.88
N SER A 388 -12.23 26.38 16.16
CA SER A 388 -12.28 27.65 15.41
C SER A 388 -11.49 28.68 16.26
N PRO A 389 -11.04 29.83 15.72
CA PRO A 389 -10.44 30.89 16.53
C PRO A 389 -11.52 31.60 17.37
N GLU A 390 -11.94 31.00 18.48
CA GLU A 390 -12.86 31.64 19.46
C GLU A 390 -12.40 31.53 20.93
N SER A 391 -11.12 31.23 21.19
CA SER A 391 -10.55 31.35 22.55
C SER A 391 -9.46 32.42 22.69
N ALA A 392 -9.25 33.25 21.67
CA ALA A 392 -8.41 34.44 21.75
C ALA A 392 -9.29 35.70 21.76
N GLY A 393 -10.10 35.86 22.81
CA GLY A 393 -10.84 37.11 22.99
C GLY A 393 -12.02 37.03 23.94
N VAL A 394 -11.76 36.93 25.25
CA VAL A 394 -12.61 37.57 26.26
C VAL A 394 -11.71 38.04 27.42
N GLY A 395 -11.67 39.36 27.57
CA GLY A 395 -11.68 40.12 28.84
C GLY A 395 -10.75 39.69 29.96
#